data_AF-A0A7Y5T6F6-F1
#
_entry.id   AF-A0A7Y5T6F6-F1
#
_cell.length_a   1.000
_cell.length_b   1.000
_cell.length_c   1.000
_cell.angle_alpha   90.00
_cell.angle_beta   90.00
_cell.angle_gamma   90.00
#
_symmetry.space_group_name_H-M   'P 1'
#
loop_
_entity.id
_entity.type
_entity.pdbx_description
1 polymer ?
#
loop_
_entity_poly.entity_id
_entity_poly.type
_entity_poly.pdbx_seq_one_letter_code
_entity_poly.pdbx_strand_id
1 'polypeptide(L)' 'AFVPLIDSGISLYVWTGPRFLSAVAFTCKAFDADAAVGATREFFGMTELEHAAF' A
#
# COMPACT_ATOMS: atom_id res chain seq x y z
N ALA A 1 -4.02 8.71 5.40
CA ALA A 1 -5.03 9.12 4.41
C ALA A 1 -5.84 7.89 4.00
N PHE A 2 -7.15 8.04 3.78
CA PHE A 2 -8.00 6.97 3.26
C PHE A 2 -8.65 7.44 1.97
N VAL A 3 -8.54 6.65 0.91
CA VAL A 3 -9.13 6.93 -0.40
C VAL A 3 -10.16 5.83 -0.69
N PRO A 4 -11.46 6.10 -0.48
CA PRO A 4 -12.49 5.17 -0.88
C PRO A 4 -12.57 5.14 -2.40
N LEU A 5 -12.43 3.95 -2.97
CA LEU A 5 -12.91 3.62 -4.31
C LEU A 5 -14.25 2.88 -4.09
N ILE A 6 -14.98 2.47 -5.13
CA ILE A 6 -16.35 1.96 -4.96
C ILE A 6 -16.40 0.73 -4.02
N ASP A 7 -16.13 -0.46 -4.56
CA ASP A 7 -16.04 -1.72 -3.79
C ASP A 7 -14.57 -2.04 -3.42
N SER A 8 -13.67 -1.11 -3.73
CA SER A 8 -12.22 -1.20 -3.51
C SER A 8 -11.74 -0.06 -2.63
N GLY A 9 -10.47 -0.09 -2.22
CA GLY A 9 -9.95 1.01 -1.41
C GLY A 9 -8.46 0.92 -1.17
N ILE A 10 -7.91 2.09 -0.81
CA ILE A 10 -6.53 2.23 -0.35
C ILE A 10 -6.55 2.97 0.98
N SER A 11 -6.00 2.33 2.01
CA SER A 11 -5.76 2.91 3.32
C SER A 11 -4.27 3.10 3.53
N LEU A 12 -3.87 4.31 3.92
CA LEU A 12 -2.47 4.65 4.22
C LEU A 12 -2.36 5.22 5.63
N TYR A 13 -1.56 4.57 6.46
CA TYR A 13 -1.24 4.97 7.83
C TYR A 13 0.23 5.36 7.87
N VAL A 14 0.55 6.58 8.29
CA VAL A 14 1.92 7.12 8.22
C VAL A 14 2.36 7.60 9.60
N TRP A 15 3.55 7.18 10.01
CA TRP A 15 4.23 7.62 11.22
C TRP A 15 5.54 8.29 10.82
N THR A 16 5.56 9.63 10.91
CA THR A 16 6.69 10.45 10.43
C THR A 16 7.93 10.33 11.32
N GLY A 17 7.76 10.14 12.63
CA GLY A 17 8.86 9.94 13.57
C GLY A 17 9.73 8.71 13.25
N PRO A 18 9.18 7.49 13.27
CA PRO A 18 9.90 6.27 12.90
C PRO A 18 10.10 6.11 11.38
N ARG A 19 9.60 7.04 10.55
CA ARG A 19 9.64 6.97 9.07
C ARG A 19 9.05 5.67 8.52
N PHE A 20 7.90 5.30 9.06
CA PHE A 20 7.19 4.05 8.78
C PHE A 20 5.81 4.34 8.18
N LEU A 21 5.34 3.47 7.29
CA LEU A 21 3.97 3.48 6.82
C LEU A 21 3.41 2.07 6.72
N SER A 22 2.09 1.97 6.83
CA SER A 22 1.31 0.78 6.51
C SER A 22 0.32 1.13 5.41
N ALA A 23 0.28 0.30 4.36
CA ALA A 23 -0.63 0.45 3.24
C ALA A 23 -1.49 -0.80 3.12
N VAL A 24 -2.81 -0.61 2.95
CA VAL A 24 -3.74 -1.69 2.64
C VAL A 24 -4.43 -1.32 1.33
N ALA A 25 -4.25 -2.16 0.31
CA ALA A 25 -4.94 -2.05 -0.96
C ALA A 25 -5.82 -3.28 -1.15
N PHE A 26 -7.10 -3.07 -1.41
CA PHE A 26 -8.04 -4.14 -1.74
C PHE A 26 -8.83 -3.73 -2.97
N THR A 27 -9.05 -4.68 -3.89
CA THR A 27 -9.68 -4.39 -5.17
C THR A 27 -10.72 -5.44 -5.54
N CYS A 28 -11.67 -5.08 -6.40
CA CYS A 28 -12.69 -6.00 -6.93
C CYS A 28 -12.40 -6.47 -8.36
N LYS A 29 -11.17 -6.31 -8.83
CA LYS A 29 -10.73 -6.74 -10.17
C LYS A 29 -9.39 -7.45 -10.08
N ALA A 30 -8.90 -7.97 -11.20
CA ALA A 30 -7.54 -8.50 -11.28
C ALA A 30 -6.56 -7.44 -10.76
N PHE A 31 -5.74 -7.85 -9.80
CA PHE A 31 -4.80 -7.01 -9.09
C PHE A 31 -3.44 -7.69 -9.08
N ASP A 32 -2.43 -6.98 -9.55
CA ASP A 32 -1.04 -7.41 -9.49
C ASP A 32 -0.45 -6.88 -8.18
N ALA A 33 -0.36 -7.75 -7.18
CA ALA A 33 0.15 -7.41 -5.86
C ALA A 33 1.63 -7.01 -5.90
N ASP A 34 2.43 -7.68 -6.73
CA ASP A 34 3.86 -7.42 -6.82
C ASP A 34 4.14 -6.07 -7.47
N ALA A 35 3.38 -5.72 -8.52
CA ALA A 35 3.45 -4.39 -9.14
C ALA A 35 3.05 -3.27 -8.16
N ALA A 36 2.00 -3.49 -7.36
CA ALA A 36 1.56 -2.50 -6.37
C ALA A 36 2.58 -2.32 -5.23
N VAL A 37 3.17 -3.42 -4.75
CA VAL A 37 4.24 -3.41 -3.75
C VAL A 37 5.47 -2.67 -4.30
N GLY A 38 5.88 -2.98 -5.54
CA GLY A 38 6.99 -2.31 -6.23
C GLY A 38 6.77 -0.80 -6.36
N ALA A 39 5.61 -0.38 -6.86
CA ALA A 39 5.26 1.03 -7.00
C ALA A 39 5.24 1.76 -5.65
N THR A 40 4.71 1.13 -4.60
CA THR A 40 4.67 1.71 -3.25
C THR A 40 6.09 1.88 -2.69
N ARG A 41 6.93 0.85 -2.84
CA ARG A 41 8.34 0.87 -2.42
C ARG A 41 9.10 2.00 -3.09
N GLU A 42 8.99 2.11 -4.42
CA GLU A 42 9.68 3.13 -5.20
C GLU A 42 9.21 4.54 -4.84
N PHE A 43 7.90 4.77 -4.79
CA PHE A 43 7.31 6.08 -4.53
C PHE A 43 7.72 6.64 -3.16
N PHE A 44 7.73 5.80 -2.11
CA PHE A 44 8.10 6.23 -0.77
C PHE A 44 9.60 6.04 -0.45
N GLY A 45 10.39 5.48 -1.37
CA GLY A 45 11.81 5.21 -1.16
C GLY A 45 12.07 4.23 0.00
N MET A 46 11.27 3.15 0.10
CA MET A 46 11.33 2.21 1.23
C MET A 46 12.57 1.30 1.11
N THR A 47 13.35 1.23 2.20
CA THR A 47 14.55 0.38 2.29
C THR A 47 14.20 -1.05 2.72
N GLU A 48 13.19 -1.18 3.56
CA GLU A 48 12.67 -2.45 4.10
C GLU A 48 11.17 -2.53 3.80
N LEU A 49 10.68 -3.74 3.57
CA LEU A 49 9.28 -3.99 3.24
C LEU A 49 8.91 -5.43 3.64
N GLU A 50 7.72 -5.56 4.21
CA GLU A 50 7.02 -6.82 4.44
C GLU A 50 5.62 -6.69 3.82
N HIS A 51 5.13 -7.74 3.15
CA HIS A 51 3.80 -7.75 2.56
C HIS A 51 3.14 -9.12 2.63
N ALA A 52 1.80 -9.11 2.60
CA ALA A 52 0.97 -10.30 2.48
C ALA A 52 -0.18 -10.01 1.52
N ALA A 53 -0.60 -11.03 0.76
CA ALA A 53 -1.74 -10.99 -0.15
C ALA A 53 -2.66 -12.17 0.17
N PHE A 54 -3.97 -11.98 -0.04
CA PHE A 54 -5.04 -12.92 0.33
C PHE A 54 -6.03 -13.09 -0.81
#